data_AF-A0A3R6N9X6-F1
#
_entry.id   AF-A0A3R6N9X6-F1
#
_cell.length_a   1.000
_cell.length_b   1.000
_cell.length_c   1.000
_cell.angle_alpha   90.00
_cell.angle_beta   90.00
_cell.angle_gamma   90.00
#
_symmetry.space_group_name_H-M   'P 1'
#
loop_
_entity.id
_entity.type
_entity.pdbx_description
1 polymer ?
#
loop_
_entity_poly.entity_id
_entity_poly.type
_entity_poly.pdbx_seq_one_letter_code
_entity_poly.pdbx_strand_id
1 'polypeptide(L)'
;MRFYHITDDYIKFLRQYDNSVEENKQNSRPYIGVVLQIEDIKYYAPLTSPKAKHRQMKNGKDFRKIKGGEYGAINFNNMIPVPDSALIGIDFAKELDMKYRILLQNQYEAINNDIIGITSTATKLRQLVLTDDESLSQHDLRVKSRCCNLKLLEDVYYKFNGTLE
;
A
#
# COMPACT_ATOMS: atom_id res chain seq x y z
N MET A 1 6.75 -7.97 -8.52
CA MET A 1 6.69 -6.92 -7.47
C MET A 1 7.44 -7.42 -6.24
N ARG A 2 7.98 -6.55 -5.39
CA ARG A 2 8.78 -6.93 -4.20
C ARG A 2 8.11 -6.53 -2.89
N PHE A 3 8.54 -7.17 -1.80
CA PHE A 3 8.02 -6.99 -0.45
C PHE A 3 9.02 -6.17 0.37
N TYR A 4 8.49 -5.24 1.14
CA TYR A 4 9.27 -4.32 1.97
C TYR A 4 8.58 -4.11 3.30
N HIS A 5 9.37 -3.94 4.35
CA HIS A 5 8.95 -3.13 5.48
C HIS A 5 9.33 -1.68 5.19
N ILE A 6 8.64 -0.75 5.84
CA ILE A 6 8.95 0.68 5.79
C ILE A 6 9.46 1.06 7.17
N THR A 7 10.40 1.98 7.28
CA THR A 7 10.89 2.46 8.58
C THR A 7 9.78 3.16 9.38
N ASP A 8 9.74 2.90 10.69
CA ASP A 8 8.79 3.53 11.62
C ASP A 8 8.95 5.05 11.63
N ASP A 9 10.17 5.56 11.47
CA ASP A 9 10.44 7.01 11.43
C ASP A 9 9.77 7.67 10.23
N TYR A 10 9.82 7.02 9.06
CA TYR A 10 9.11 7.52 7.88
C TYR A 10 7.58 7.44 8.05
N ILE A 11 7.06 6.36 8.62
CA ILE A 11 5.61 6.26 8.88
C ILE A 11 5.16 7.30 9.90
N LYS A 12 5.93 7.53 10.98
CA LYS A 12 5.66 8.60 11.95
C LYS A 12 5.69 9.97 11.28
N PHE A 13 6.65 10.22 10.40
CA PHE A 13 6.73 11.45 9.62
C PHE A 13 5.46 11.67 8.78
N LEU A 14 5.04 10.71 7.96
CA LEU A 14 3.83 10.86 7.14
C LEU A 14 2.57 11.06 8.00
N ARG A 15 2.49 10.38 9.16
CA ARG A 15 1.36 10.50 10.10
C ARG A 15 1.24 11.89 10.75
N GLN A 16 2.30 12.70 10.76
CA GLN A 16 2.20 14.10 11.18
C GLN A 16 1.33 14.93 10.23
N TYR A 17 1.20 14.52 8.96
CA TYR A 17 0.45 15.20 7.93
C TYR A 17 -0.89 14.51 7.63
N ASP A 18 -0.93 13.18 7.64
CA ASP A 18 -2.14 12.40 7.43
C ASP A 18 -2.27 11.24 8.42
N ASN A 19 -3.18 11.40 9.38
CA ASN A 19 -3.47 10.40 10.40
C ASN A 19 -4.07 9.10 9.84
N SER A 20 -4.51 9.09 8.58
CA SER A 20 -5.06 7.91 7.90
C SER A 20 -3.99 6.90 7.49
N VAL A 21 -2.72 7.31 7.40
CA VAL A 21 -1.59 6.43 7.11
C VAL A 21 -1.53 5.31 8.14
N GLU A 22 -1.62 4.05 7.72
CA GLU A 22 -1.68 2.92 8.66
C GLU A 22 -0.48 2.87 9.61
N GLU A 23 -0.73 2.50 10.87
CA GLU A 23 0.36 2.21 11.80
C GLU A 23 1.17 1.00 11.34
N ASN A 24 2.49 1.15 11.47
CA ASN A 24 3.49 0.22 10.95
C ASN A 24 3.78 -0.96 11.89
N LYS A 25 3.18 -0.97 13.09
CA LYS A 25 3.31 -2.03 14.11
C LYS A 25 4.77 -2.46 14.34
N GLN A 26 5.66 -1.51 14.61
CA GLN A 26 7.10 -1.77 14.82
C GLN A 26 7.76 -2.40 13.59
N ASN A 27 7.65 -1.77 12.42
CA ASN A 27 8.16 -2.28 11.14
C ASN A 27 7.70 -3.68 10.72
N SER A 28 6.60 -4.23 11.28
CA SER A 28 6.19 -5.61 11.00
C SER A 28 5.21 -5.72 9.84
N ARG A 29 4.63 -4.60 9.38
CA ARG A 29 3.66 -4.62 8.28
C ARG A 29 4.39 -4.78 6.94
N PRO A 30 4.11 -5.84 6.16
CA PRO A 30 4.65 -5.94 4.82
C PRO A 30 3.87 -5.04 3.86
N TYR A 31 4.62 -4.30 3.06
CA TYR A 31 4.16 -3.53 1.91
C TYR A 31 4.65 -4.21 0.63
N ILE A 32 3.91 -4.01 -0.45
CA ILE A 32 4.34 -4.40 -1.78
C ILE A 32 4.56 -3.17 -2.64
N GLY A 33 5.59 -3.24 -3.49
CA GLY A 33 5.82 -2.20 -4.48
C GLY A 33 6.93 -2.54 -5.46
N VAL A 34 7.15 -1.69 -6.45
CA VAL A 34 6.40 -0.45 -6.71
C VAL A 34 5.03 -0.77 -7.32
N VAL A 35 3.91 -0.30 -6.71
CA VAL A 35 2.54 -0.52 -7.24
C VAL A 35 2.14 0.54 -8.28
N LEU A 36 2.75 1.71 -8.19
CA LEU A 36 2.55 2.86 -9.06
C LEU A 36 3.80 3.75 -8.98
N GLN A 37 4.23 4.31 -10.10
CA GLN A 37 5.28 5.31 -10.15
C GLN A 37 4.78 6.51 -10.94
N ILE A 38 4.96 7.71 -10.38
CA ILE A 38 4.68 9.00 -11.03
C ILE A 38 5.97 9.79 -10.93
N GLU A 39 6.59 10.06 -12.07
CA GLU A 39 7.94 10.64 -12.12
C GLU A 39 8.91 9.82 -11.24
N ASP A 40 9.51 10.44 -10.22
CA ASP A 40 10.43 9.79 -9.28
C ASP A 40 9.76 9.27 -8.00
N ILE A 41 8.45 9.49 -7.84
CA ILE A 41 7.69 9.08 -6.65
C ILE A 41 7.17 7.65 -6.84
N LYS A 42 7.67 6.74 -5.99
CA LYS A 42 7.29 5.32 -5.98
C LYS A 42 6.29 5.04 -4.86
N TYR A 43 5.19 4.37 -5.22
CA TYR A 43 4.14 3.99 -4.28
C TYR A 43 4.22 2.53 -3.83
N TYR A 44 3.84 2.32 -2.58
CA TYR A 44 3.81 1.02 -1.92
C TYR A 44 2.47 0.83 -1.22
N ALA A 45 1.87 -0.35 -1.35
CA ALA A 45 0.57 -0.68 -0.74
C ALA A 45 0.75 -1.70 0.40
N PRO A 46 0.15 -1.48 1.57
CA PRO A 46 0.23 -2.41 2.68
C PRO A 46 -0.59 -3.67 2.41
N LEU A 47 -0.08 -4.81 2.89
CA LEU A 47 -0.82 -6.05 2.95
C LEU A 47 -1.58 -6.17 4.28
N THR A 48 -2.65 -6.94 4.24
CA THR A 48 -3.40 -7.39 5.43
C THR A 48 -3.49 -8.90 5.44
N SER A 49 -3.19 -9.52 6.59
CA SER A 49 -3.20 -10.97 6.77
C SER A 49 -4.59 -11.58 6.47
N PRO A 50 -4.66 -12.88 6.12
CA PRO A 50 -5.93 -13.58 5.94
C PRO A 50 -6.89 -13.39 7.11
N LYS A 51 -8.14 -13.05 6.81
CA LYS A 51 -9.24 -12.95 7.78
C LYS A 51 -10.48 -13.56 7.13
N ALA A 52 -11.37 -14.14 7.93
CA ALA A 52 -12.59 -14.79 7.41
C ALA A 52 -13.38 -13.87 6.45
N LYS A 53 -13.49 -12.59 6.80
CA LYS A 53 -14.16 -11.58 5.96
C LYS A 53 -13.54 -11.41 4.56
N HIS A 54 -12.23 -11.60 4.39
CA HIS A 54 -11.58 -11.38 3.10
C HIS A 54 -12.07 -12.34 2.02
N ARG A 55 -12.49 -13.56 2.38
CA ARG A 55 -13.06 -14.50 1.41
C ARG A 55 -14.39 -14.01 0.84
N GLN A 56 -15.19 -13.32 1.66
CA GLN A 56 -16.51 -12.80 1.31
C GLN A 56 -16.46 -11.41 0.66
N MET A 57 -15.47 -10.59 0.99
CA MET A 57 -15.28 -9.26 0.40
C MET A 57 -15.12 -9.36 -1.13
N LYS A 58 -15.60 -8.33 -1.82
CA LYS A 58 -15.38 -8.15 -3.26
C LYS A 58 -14.13 -7.31 -3.48
N ASN A 59 -13.46 -7.53 -4.61
CA ASN A 59 -12.46 -6.57 -5.06
C ASN A 59 -13.16 -5.24 -5.34
N GLY A 60 -12.53 -4.14 -4.95
CA GLY A 60 -13.04 -2.78 -5.11
C GLY A 60 -12.02 -1.88 -5.79
N LYS A 61 -12.34 -0.59 -5.86
CA LYS A 61 -11.41 0.42 -6.40
C LYS A 61 -10.16 0.60 -5.53
N ASP A 62 -10.25 0.21 -4.26
CA ASP A 62 -9.25 0.48 -3.23
C ASP A 62 -8.81 -0.77 -2.44
N PHE A 63 -9.30 -1.95 -2.82
CA PHE A 63 -9.06 -3.20 -2.12
C PHE A 63 -8.97 -4.35 -3.11
N ARG A 64 -7.98 -5.23 -2.94
CA ARG A 64 -7.83 -6.42 -3.79
C ARG A 64 -7.42 -7.64 -2.98
N LYS A 65 -8.16 -8.72 -3.16
CA LYS A 65 -7.87 -10.02 -2.54
C LYS A 65 -6.65 -10.68 -3.15
N ILE A 66 -5.86 -11.36 -2.32
CA ILE A 66 -4.79 -12.26 -2.77
C ILE A 66 -5.34 -13.68 -2.75
N LYS A 67 -5.29 -14.38 -3.89
CA LYS A 67 -5.83 -15.74 -4.07
C LYS A 67 -7.27 -15.87 -3.51
N GLY A 68 -8.19 -15.03 -4.00
CA GLY A 68 -9.59 -15.06 -3.55
C GLY A 68 -9.82 -14.69 -2.07
N GLY A 69 -8.80 -14.21 -1.36
CA GLY A 69 -8.84 -13.84 0.06
C GLY A 69 -8.17 -14.86 0.98
N GLU A 70 -7.71 -15.99 0.42
CA GLU A 70 -7.00 -17.05 1.16
C GLU A 70 -5.70 -16.54 1.76
N TYR A 71 -4.95 -15.72 1.01
CA TYR A 71 -3.68 -15.15 1.45
C TYR A 71 -3.79 -13.68 1.86
N GLY A 72 -4.99 -13.25 2.25
CA GLY A 72 -5.25 -11.88 2.67
C GLY A 72 -5.57 -10.96 1.51
N ALA A 73 -5.14 -9.70 1.62
CA ALA A 73 -5.48 -8.67 0.66
C ALA A 73 -4.47 -7.51 0.64
N ILE A 74 -4.58 -6.67 -0.38
CA ILE A 74 -3.84 -5.42 -0.58
C ILE A 74 -4.81 -4.26 -0.32
N ASN A 75 -4.45 -3.36 0.59
CA ASN A 75 -5.24 -2.18 0.94
C ASN A 75 -4.71 -0.95 0.19
N PHE A 76 -5.19 -0.69 -1.02
CA PHE A 76 -4.73 0.44 -1.84
C PHE A 76 -5.18 1.79 -1.28
N ASN A 77 -6.29 1.85 -0.53
CA ASN A 77 -6.67 3.07 0.19
C ASN A 77 -5.57 3.55 1.13
N ASN A 78 -4.69 2.66 1.58
CA ASN A 78 -3.59 2.98 2.49
C ASN A 78 -2.21 2.92 1.81
N MET A 79 -2.17 3.01 0.48
CA MET A 79 -0.90 3.12 -0.24
C MET A 79 -0.26 4.48 0.01
N ILE A 80 1.07 4.51 0.06
CA ILE A 80 1.85 5.70 0.40
C ILE A 80 3.07 5.83 -0.53
N PRO A 81 3.53 7.06 -0.81
CA PRO A 81 4.81 7.28 -1.48
C PRO A 81 5.95 6.96 -0.50
N VAL A 82 7.02 6.30 -0.95
CA VAL A 82 8.12 5.89 -0.06
C VAL A 82 9.48 6.07 -0.76
N PRO A 83 10.42 6.84 -0.18
CA PRO A 83 11.75 6.97 -0.73
C PRO A 83 12.55 5.69 -0.49
N ASP A 84 13.51 5.40 -1.37
CA ASP A 84 14.33 4.18 -1.26
C ASP A 84 15.08 4.11 0.09
N SER A 85 15.44 5.26 0.69
CA SER A 85 16.07 5.35 2.02
C SER A 85 15.20 4.85 3.18
N ALA A 86 13.87 4.79 3.00
CA ALA A 86 12.93 4.33 4.02
C ALA A 86 12.51 2.86 3.82
N LEU A 87 13.00 2.19 2.78
CA LEU A 87 12.66 0.80 2.49
C LEU A 87 13.59 -0.19 3.22
N ILE A 88 12.98 -1.19 3.84
CA ILE A 88 13.67 -2.32 4.45
C ILE A 88 13.26 -3.57 3.67
N GLY A 89 14.19 -4.18 2.94
CA GLY A 89 13.91 -5.40 2.17
C GLY A 89 13.52 -6.57 3.06
N ILE A 90 12.48 -7.32 2.68
CA ILE A 90 12.09 -8.55 3.39
C ILE A 90 12.82 -9.74 2.76
N ASP A 91 13.60 -10.45 3.57
CA ASP A 91 14.19 -11.73 3.21
C ASP A 91 13.39 -12.87 3.84
N PHE A 92 12.55 -13.52 3.03
CA PHE A 92 11.70 -14.62 3.49
C PHE A 92 12.51 -15.79 4.07
N ALA A 93 13.76 -16.00 3.62
CA ALA A 93 14.59 -17.08 4.13
C ALA A 93 15.01 -16.86 5.60
N LYS A 94 14.97 -15.60 6.07
CA LYS A 94 15.28 -15.22 7.46
C LYS A 94 14.07 -15.24 8.40
N GLU A 95 12.86 -15.43 7.90
CA GLU A 95 11.65 -15.46 8.72
C GLU A 95 11.56 -16.77 9.52
N LEU A 96 11.70 -16.72 10.85
CA LEU A 96 11.76 -17.90 11.71
C LEU A 96 10.40 -18.61 11.86
N ASP A 97 9.29 -17.88 11.76
CA ASP A 97 7.96 -18.47 11.75
C ASP A 97 7.70 -19.14 10.39
N MET A 98 7.81 -20.46 10.35
CA MET A 98 7.60 -21.25 9.13
C MET A 98 6.22 -21.03 8.50
N LYS A 99 5.16 -20.86 9.30
CA LYS A 99 3.82 -20.63 8.77
C LYS A 99 3.73 -19.25 8.11
N TYR A 100 4.31 -18.24 8.75
CA TYR A 100 4.35 -16.89 8.20
C TYR A 100 5.23 -16.81 6.95
N ARG A 101 6.38 -17.48 6.95
CA ARG A 101 7.26 -17.63 5.78
C ARG A 101 6.52 -18.22 4.57
N ILE A 102 5.80 -19.32 4.77
CA ILE A 102 5.01 -19.97 3.71
C ILE A 102 3.92 -19.01 3.20
N LEU A 103 3.25 -18.28 4.11
CA LEU A 103 2.27 -17.27 3.72
C LEU A 103 2.89 -16.18 2.83
N LEU A 104 4.05 -15.64 3.21
CA LEU A 104 4.75 -14.61 2.42
C LEU A 104 5.13 -15.12 1.02
N GLN A 105 5.63 -16.36 0.92
CA GLN A 105 5.97 -16.99 -0.36
C GLN A 105 4.74 -17.17 -1.26
N ASN A 106 3.63 -17.69 -0.70
CA ASN A 106 2.37 -17.85 -1.42
C ASN A 106 1.76 -16.51 -1.84
N GLN A 107 1.86 -15.49 -0.99
CA GLN A 107 1.46 -14.12 -1.31
C GLN A 107 2.30 -13.58 -2.49
N TYR A 108 3.62 -13.77 -2.45
CA TYR A 108 4.53 -13.32 -3.51
C TYR A 108 4.19 -13.95 -4.86
N GLU A 109 3.97 -15.26 -4.91
CA GLU A 109 3.57 -15.95 -6.15
C GLU A 109 2.23 -15.41 -6.67
N ALA A 110 1.21 -15.33 -5.81
CA ALA A 110 -0.11 -14.85 -6.20
C ALA A 110 -0.11 -13.38 -6.66
N ILE A 111 0.69 -12.52 -6.02
CA ILE A 111 0.87 -11.11 -6.39
C ILE A 111 1.58 -11.00 -7.73
N ASN A 112 2.62 -11.80 -7.99
CA ASN A 112 3.32 -11.75 -9.27
C ASN A 112 2.45 -12.20 -10.44
N ASN A 113 1.55 -13.15 -10.21
CA ASN A 113 0.57 -13.57 -11.21
C ASN A 113 -0.53 -12.52 -11.49
N ASP A 114 -0.59 -11.43 -10.71
CA ASP A 114 -1.65 -10.42 -10.79
C ASP A 114 -1.10 -8.98 -10.85
N ILE A 115 0.15 -8.81 -11.29
CA ILE A 115 0.82 -7.49 -11.35
C ILE A 115 0.02 -6.47 -12.17
N ILE A 116 -0.56 -6.88 -13.30
CA ILE A 116 -1.36 -6.01 -14.16
C ILE A 116 -2.59 -5.49 -13.41
N GLY A 117 -3.28 -6.37 -12.69
CA GLY A 117 -4.46 -6.01 -11.91
C GLY A 117 -4.12 -5.08 -10.75
N ILE A 118 -3.02 -5.36 -10.04
CA ILE A 118 -2.53 -4.55 -8.92
C ILE A 118 -2.15 -3.14 -9.39
N THR A 119 -1.35 -3.04 -10.44
CA THR A 119 -0.90 -1.76 -11.00
C THR A 119 -2.11 -0.97 -11.51
N SER A 120 -3.03 -1.61 -12.24
CA SER A 120 -4.25 -0.95 -12.72
C SER A 120 -5.12 -0.41 -11.58
N THR A 121 -5.25 -1.16 -10.49
CA THR A 121 -5.99 -0.70 -9.29
C THR A 121 -5.32 0.52 -8.67
N ALA A 122 -4.00 0.50 -8.46
CA ALA A 122 -3.26 1.64 -7.88
C ALA A 122 -3.38 2.90 -8.75
N THR A 123 -3.17 2.79 -10.07
CA THR A 123 -3.26 3.92 -11.00
C THR A 123 -4.66 4.54 -10.98
N LYS A 124 -5.71 3.72 -11.09
CA LYS A 124 -7.11 4.20 -11.09
C LYS A 124 -7.50 4.82 -9.77
N LEU A 125 -7.02 4.27 -8.64
CA LEU A 125 -7.30 4.83 -7.33
C LEU A 125 -6.66 6.21 -7.17
N ARG A 126 -5.38 6.37 -7.55
CA ARG A 126 -4.72 7.69 -7.49
C ARG A 126 -5.48 8.71 -8.33
N GLN A 127 -5.85 8.36 -9.56
CA GLN A 127 -6.66 9.24 -10.42
C GLN A 127 -7.97 9.65 -9.73
N LEU A 128 -8.71 8.68 -9.17
CA LEU A 128 -9.95 8.94 -8.45
C LEU A 128 -9.75 9.88 -7.26
N VAL A 129 -8.71 9.66 -6.46
CA VAL A 129 -8.42 10.47 -5.26
C VAL A 129 -8.05 11.91 -5.62
N LEU A 130 -7.44 12.13 -6.79
CA LEU A 130 -7.06 13.46 -7.25
C LEU A 130 -8.15 14.19 -8.06
N THR A 131 -9.20 13.49 -8.48
CA THR A 131 -10.36 14.11 -9.14
C THR A 131 -11.18 14.95 -8.15
N ASP A 132 -11.67 16.10 -8.59
CA ASP A 132 -12.54 16.99 -7.81
C ASP A 132 -13.85 16.31 -7.41
N ASP A 133 -14.31 16.60 -6.19
CA ASP A 133 -15.45 15.92 -5.57
C ASP A 133 -16.75 16.11 -6.36
N GLU A 134 -16.93 17.26 -7.02
CA GLU A 134 -18.08 17.55 -7.88
C GLU A 134 -18.19 16.61 -9.09
N SER A 135 -17.06 16.04 -9.52
CA SER A 135 -16.97 15.09 -10.63
C SER A 135 -17.09 13.62 -10.18
N LEU A 136 -17.21 13.36 -8.87
CA LEU A 136 -17.24 12.01 -8.32
C LEU A 136 -18.66 11.55 -7.98
N SER A 137 -18.92 10.26 -8.22
CA SER A 137 -20.14 9.62 -7.74
C SER A 137 -20.13 9.51 -6.21
N GLN A 138 -21.31 9.34 -5.59
CA GLN A 138 -21.42 9.08 -4.15
C GLN A 138 -20.68 7.80 -3.70
N HIS A 139 -20.54 6.81 -4.59
CA HIS A 139 -19.69 5.66 -4.31
C HIS A 139 -18.20 6.05 -4.26
N ASP A 140 -17.76 6.88 -5.19
CA ASP A 140 -16.36 7.27 -5.31
C ASP A 140 -15.94 8.25 -4.23
N LEU A 141 -16.83 9.15 -3.79
CA LEU A 141 -16.61 9.98 -2.61
C LEU A 141 -16.38 9.12 -1.36
N ARG A 142 -17.16 8.05 -1.17
CA ARG A 142 -16.94 7.10 -0.05
C ARG A 142 -15.65 6.29 -0.18
N VAL A 143 -15.16 6.05 -1.41
CA VAL A 143 -13.85 5.45 -1.64
C VAL A 143 -12.75 6.44 -1.26
N LYS A 144 -12.83 7.66 -1.79
CA LYS A 144 -11.87 8.74 -1.55
C LYS A 144 -11.75 9.09 -0.07
N SER A 145 -12.87 9.15 0.66
CA SER A 145 -12.91 9.54 2.08
C SER A 145 -12.20 8.58 3.04
N ARG A 146 -11.85 7.37 2.60
CA ARG A 146 -11.11 6.38 3.40
C ARG A 146 -9.69 6.13 2.86
N CYS A 147 -9.28 6.89 1.85
CA CYS A 147 -7.93 6.85 1.32
C CYS A 147 -7.02 7.82 2.10
N CYS A 148 -5.73 7.51 2.12
CA CYS A 148 -4.72 8.49 2.48
C CYS A 148 -4.81 9.70 1.52
N ASN A 149 -4.51 10.89 2.02
CA ASN A 149 -4.45 12.12 1.24
C ASN A 149 -3.18 12.11 0.38
N LEU A 150 -3.26 11.42 -0.77
CA LEU A 150 -2.11 11.19 -1.64
C LEU A 150 -1.45 12.48 -2.12
N LYS A 151 -2.24 13.54 -2.37
CA LYS A 151 -1.72 14.86 -2.75
C LYS A 151 -0.82 15.42 -1.65
N LEU A 152 -1.31 15.43 -0.41
CA LEU A 152 -0.53 15.90 0.74
C LEU A 152 0.72 15.04 0.97
N LEU A 153 0.61 13.72 0.82
CA LEU A 153 1.75 12.81 0.99
C LEU A 153 2.82 13.01 -0.10
N GLU A 154 2.43 13.32 -1.34
CA GLU A 154 3.37 13.70 -2.41
C GLU A 154 4.06 15.02 -2.10
N ASP A 155 3.34 16.03 -1.61
CA ASP A 155 3.90 17.36 -1.29
C ASP A 155 4.94 17.30 -0.15
N VAL A 156 4.82 16.34 0.77
CA VAL A 156 5.76 16.17 1.90
C VAL A 156 6.82 15.12 1.63
N TYR A 157 6.70 14.34 0.57
CA TYR A 157 7.63 13.26 0.21
C TYR A 157 9.09 13.73 0.19
N TYR A 158 9.37 14.88 -0.45
CA TYR A 158 10.72 15.44 -0.58
C TYR A 158 11.25 16.05 0.73
N LYS A 159 10.38 16.34 1.70
CA LYS A 159 10.78 16.95 2.97
C LYS A 159 11.47 15.95 3.91
N PHE A 160 11.24 14.64 3.75
CA PHE A 160 11.78 13.64 4.66
C PHE A 160 13.32 13.56 4.64
N ASN A 161 13.93 13.67 3.45
CA ASN A 161 15.39 13.59 3.28
C ASN A 161 16.07 14.97 3.25
N GLY A 162 15.34 16.05 3.55
CA GLY A 162 15.91 17.41 3.56
C GLY A 162 16.19 18.01 2.19
N THR A 163 15.62 17.48 1.10
CA THR A 163 15.82 18.02 -0.26
C THR A 163 14.91 19.22 -0.52
N LEU A 164 15.11 20.28 0.26
CA LEU A 164 14.68 21.64 -0.05
C LEU A 164 15.92 22.52 0.16
N GLU A 165 16.75 22.61 -0.87
CA GLU A 165 17.55 23.82 -1.13
C GLU A 165 16.77 24.75 -2.06
#